data_AF-A0A2P5DHW5-F1
#
_entry.id   AF-A0A2P5DHW5-F1
#
_cell.length_a   1.000
_cell.length_b   1.000
_cell.length_c   1.000
_cell.angle_alpha   90.00
_cell.angle_beta   90.00
_cell.angle_gamma   90.00
#
_symmetry.space_group_name_H-M   'P 1'
#
loop_
_entity.id
_entity.type
_entity.pdbx_description
1 polymer ?
#
loop_
_entity_poly.entity_id
_entity_poly.type
_entity_poly.pdbx_seq_one_letter_code
_entity_poly.pdbx_strand_id
1 'polypeptide(L)' 'MIPVEIGAGSLWRSIYEQKQNDVLLRVELDLLEERREQSQLRIASYQWRTTRYYNSKVKGRHFEIGDLVLRRVLPNNREH' A
#
# COMPACT_ATOMS: atom_id res chain seq x y z
N MET A 1 -54.53 6.76 17.32
CA MET A 1 -53.88 5.55 17.85
C MET A 1 -53.39 4.75 16.66
N ILE A 2 -52.08 4.67 16.45
CA ILE A 2 -51.48 4.01 15.29
C ILE A 2 -51.19 2.56 15.70
N PRO A 3 -51.55 1.54 14.91
CA PRO A 3 -51.27 0.16 15.27
C PRO A 3 -49.75 -0.07 15.15
N VAL A 4 -49.16 -0.61 16.21
CA VAL A 4 -47.77 -1.07 16.17
C VAL A 4 -47.80 -2.42 15.43
N GLU A 5 -47.13 -2.50 14.28
CA GLU A 5 -47.03 -3.74 13.50
C GLU A 5 -46.13 -4.73 14.23
N ILE A 6 -46.73 -5.54 15.11
CA ILE A 6 -46.11 -6.74 15.67
C ILE A 6 -46.49 -7.89 14.73
N GLY A 7 -45.67 -8.17 13.71
CA GLY A 7 -45.85 -9.41 12.94
C GLY A 7 -45.47 -9.38 11.48
N ALA A 8 -44.17 -9.29 11.20
CA ALA A 8 -43.51 -10.19 10.26
C ALA A 8 -42.01 -10.07 10.53
N GLY A 9 -41.33 -11.17 10.85
CA GLY A 9 -39.88 -11.18 10.75
C GLY A 9 -39.52 -10.71 9.33
N SER A 10 -38.65 -9.72 9.20
CA SER A 10 -38.23 -9.26 7.88
C SER A 10 -37.74 -10.46 7.07
N LEU A 11 -38.03 -10.50 5.77
CA LEU A 11 -37.55 -11.55 4.85
C LEU A 11 -36.04 -11.82 5.03
N TRP A 12 -35.29 -10.76 5.37
CA TRP A 12 -33.89 -10.81 5.75
C TRP A 12 -33.61 -11.73 6.94
N ARG A 13 -34.42 -11.73 7.99
CA ARG A 13 -34.29 -12.68 9.12
C ARG A 13 -34.64 -14.11 8.74
N SER A 14 -35.57 -14.33 7.80
CA SER A 14 -35.93 -15.69 7.37
C SER A 14 -34.89 -16.31 6.42
N ILE A 15 -34.17 -15.48 5.66
CA ILE A 15 -33.11 -15.91 4.73
C ILE A 15 -31.71 -15.87 5.39
N TYR A 16 -31.58 -15.27 6.58
CA TYR A 16 -30.30 -15.13 7.27
C TYR A 16 -29.73 -16.48 7.68
N GLU A 17 -28.70 -16.92 6.96
CA GLU A 17 -27.92 -18.10 7.31
C GLU A 17 -26.55 -17.69 7.84
N GLN A 18 -26.46 -17.61 9.17
CA GLN A 18 -25.26 -17.15 9.88
C GLN A 18 -23.99 -17.93 9.47
N LYS A 19 -24.10 -19.25 9.32
CA LYS A 19 -22.97 -20.11 8.92
C LYS A 19 -22.43 -19.77 7.53
N GLN A 20 -23.30 -19.47 6.57
CA GLN A 20 -22.88 -19.08 5.23
C GLN A 20 -22.21 -17.71 5.25
N ASN A 21 -22.77 -16.76 6.01
CA ASN A 21 -22.17 -15.45 6.19
C ASN A 21 -20.77 -15.53 6.80
N ASP A 22 -20.57 -16.37 7.83
CA ASP A 22 -19.27 -16.57 8.46
C ASP A 22 -18.24 -17.17 7.50
N VAL A 23 -18.67 -18.08 6.61
CA VAL A 23 -17.81 -18.66 5.56
C VAL A 23 -17.44 -17.61 4.52
N LEU A 24 -18.41 -16.86 4.00
CA LEU A 24 -18.17 -15.81 3.01
C LEU A 24 -17.28 -14.70 3.57
N LEU A 25 -17.45 -14.35 4.84
CA LEU A 25 -16.60 -13.38 5.51
C LEU A 25 -15.14 -13.84 5.58
N ARG A 26 -14.89 -15.12 5.89
CA ARG A 26 -13.53 -15.68 5.90
C ARG A 26 -12.89 -15.64 4.51
N VAL A 27 -13.63 -16.06 3.48
CA VAL A 27 -13.15 -16.02 2.09
C VAL A 27 -12.78 -14.59 1.68
N GLU A 28 -13.61 -13.61 2.01
CA GLU A 28 -13.31 -12.21 1.68
C GLU A 28 -12.07 -11.70 2.42
N LEU A 29 -11.87 -12.09 3.68
CA LEU A 29 -10.67 -11.74 4.43
C LEU A 29 -9.41 -12.35 3.82
N ASP A 30 -9.45 -13.63 3.42
CA ASP A 30 -8.33 -14.31 2.77
C ASP A 30 -7.97 -13.60 1.45
N LEU A 31 -8.96 -13.26 0.63
CA LEU A 31 -8.76 -12.53 -0.62
C LEU A 31 -8.14 -11.14 -0.40
N LEU A 32 -8.54 -10.44 0.68
CA LEU A 32 -7.94 -9.15 1.04
C LEU A 32 -6.48 -9.31 1.48
N GLU A 33 -6.16 -10.36 2.21
CA GLU A 33 -4.80 -10.66 2.65
C GLU A 33 -3.90 -10.98 1.45
N GLU A 34 -4.32 -11.86 0.55
CA GLU A 34 -3.59 -12.18 -0.69
C GLU A 34 -3.28 -10.92 -1.51
N ARG A 35 -4.26 -10.02 -1.66
CA ARG A 35 -4.04 -8.74 -2.37
C ARG A 35 -3.03 -7.84 -1.67
N ARG A 36 -3.02 -7.80 -0.34
CA ARG A 36 -2.04 -7.03 0.43
C ARG A 36 -0.64 -7.61 0.26
N GLU A 37 -0.49 -8.93 0.37
CA GLU A 37 0.79 -9.60 0.17
C GLU A 37 1.35 -9.35 -1.23
N GLN A 38 0.52 -9.50 -2.26
CA GLN A 38 0.93 -9.20 -3.64
C GLN A 38 1.37 -7.74 -3.82
N SER A 39 0.65 -6.80 -3.20
CA SER A 39 1.03 -5.38 -3.21
C SER A 39 2.37 -5.15 -2.52
N GLN A 40 2.58 -5.76 -1.34
CA GLN A 40 3.84 -5.66 -0.61
C GLN A 40 5.03 -6.23 -1.39
N LEU A 41 4.86 -7.38 -2.05
CA LEU A 41 5.88 -7.96 -2.93
C LEU A 41 6.25 -7.02 -4.08
N ARG A 42 5.25 -6.37 -4.69
CA ARG A 42 5.48 -5.38 -5.75
C ARG A 42 6.26 -4.19 -5.23
N ILE A 43 5.87 -3.62 -4.10
CA ILE A 43 6.56 -2.47 -3.47
C ILE A 43 8.00 -2.85 -3.13
N ALA A 44 8.21 -4.00 -2.48
CA ALA A 44 9.55 -4.49 -2.16
C ALA A 44 10.38 -4.64 -3.44
N SER A 45 9.86 -5.30 -4.48
CA SER A 45 10.59 -5.45 -5.75
C SER A 45 10.96 -4.11 -6.40
N TYR A 46 10.07 -3.11 -6.32
CA TYR A 46 10.31 -1.77 -6.84
C TYR A 46 11.39 -1.04 -6.04
N GLN A 47 11.33 -1.10 -4.71
CA GLN A 47 12.35 -0.53 -3.83
C GLN A 47 13.71 -1.16 -4.11
N TRP A 48 13.78 -2.49 -4.20
CA TRP A 48 15.02 -3.22 -4.53
C TRP A 48 15.61 -2.78 -5.87
N ARG A 49 14.79 -2.69 -6.92
CA ARG A 49 15.22 -2.20 -8.24
C ARG A 49 15.74 -0.77 -8.18
N THR A 50 15.03 0.09 -7.47
CA THR A 50 15.38 1.52 -7.31
C THR A 50 16.70 1.67 -6.57
N THR A 51 16.86 0.99 -5.42
CA THR A 51 18.10 0.99 -4.62
C THR A 51 19.26 0.44 -5.42
N ARG A 52 19.08 -0.67 -6.16
CA ARG A 52 20.14 -1.25 -7.00
C ARG A 52 20.58 -0.29 -8.09
N TYR A 53 19.64 0.33 -8.80
CA TYR A 53 19.95 1.30 -9.84
C TYR A 53 20.70 2.50 -9.28
N TYR A 54 20.22 3.07 -8.16
CA TYR A 54 20.87 4.19 -7.51
C TYR A 54 22.29 3.83 -7.04
N ASN A 55 22.46 2.74 -6.30
CA ASN A 55 23.76 2.29 -5.79
C ASN A 55 24.75 1.93 -6.92
N SER A 56 24.26 1.52 -8.10
CA SER A 56 25.13 1.28 -9.26
C SER A 56 25.69 2.56 -9.86
N LYS A 57 24.96 3.68 -9.76
CA LYS A 57 25.32 4.98 -10.35
C LYS A 57 26.02 5.89 -9.36
N VAL A 58 25.63 5.82 -8.10
CA VAL A 58 26.15 6.62 -7.01
C VAL A 58 27.02 5.74 -6.14
N LYS A 59 28.34 5.88 -6.28
CA LYS A 59 29.29 5.29 -5.34
C LYS A 59 29.39 6.19 -4.12
N GLY A 60 29.22 5.62 -2.92
CA GLY A 60 29.53 6.32 -1.69
C GLY A 60 30.97 6.82 -1.72
N ARG A 61 31.16 8.10 -1.43
CA ARG A 61 32.49 8.71 -1.24
C ARG A 61 32.55 9.18 0.20
N HIS A 62 33.59 8.75 0.91
CA HIS A 62 33.92 9.25 2.23
C HIS A 62 34.77 10.50 2.08
N PHE A 63 34.46 11.54 2.85
CA PHE A 63 35.20 12.81 2.85
C PHE A 63 35.46 13.23 4.29
N GLU A 64 36.67 13.72 4.54
CA GLU A 64 37.08 14.26 5.83
C GLU A 64 37.13 15.79 5.81
N ILE A 65 37.15 16.39 7.00
CA ILE A 65 37.30 17.85 7.13
C ILE A 65 38.66 18.26 6.56
N GLY A 66 38.64 19.13 5.54
CA GLY A 66 39.84 19.57 4.81
C GLY A 66 39.95 19.01 3.39
N ASP A 67 39.11 18.04 3.02
CA ASP A 67 39.10 17.52 1.65
C ASP A 67 38.53 18.54 0.65
N LEU A 68 39.32 18.85 -0.38
CA LEU A 68 38.88 19.69 -1.49
C LEU A 68 38.16 18.83 -2.53
N VAL A 69 36.88 19.13 -2.77
CA VAL A 69 36.05 18.41 -3.76
C VAL A 69 35.64 19.32 -4.91
N LEU A 70 35.79 18.81 -6.14
CA LEU A 70 35.33 19.51 -7.34
C LEU A 70 33.81 19.40 -7.48
N ARG A 71 33.11 20.53 -7.40
CA ARG A 71 31.68 20.62 -7.67
C ARG A 71 31.46 20.97 -9.14
N ARG A 72 30.75 20.11 -9.87
CA ARG A 72 30.25 20.48 -11.20
C ARG A 72 29.19 21.57 -11.03
N VAL A 73 29.50 22.77 -11.52
CA VAL A 73 28.53 23.87 -11.62
C VAL A 73 27.83 23.72 -12.96
N LEU A 74 26.52 23.47 -12.94
CA LEU A 74 25.69 23.59 -14.14
C LEU A 74 25.34 25.06 -14.31
N PRO A 75 25.37 25.63 -15.54
CA PRO A 75 24.97 27.00 -15.78
C PRO A 75 23.53 27.15 -15.29
N ASN A 76 23.34 28.07 -14.35
CA ASN A 76 22.03 28.43 -13.86
C ASN A 76 21.42 29.33 -14.93
N ASN A 77 20.32 28.90 -15.56
CA ASN A 77 19.48 29.79 -16.37
C ASN A 77 18.78 30.75 -15.41
N ARG A 78 19.53 31.68 -14.83
CA ARG A 78 18.97 32.83 -14.14
C ARG A 78 18.91 33.93 -15.18
N GLU A 79 17.77 34.01 -15.85
CA GLU A 79 17.37 35.22 -16.54
C GLU A 79 17.18 36.31 -15.48
N HIS A 80 18.12 37.24 -15.45
CA HIS A 80 17.99 38.57 -14.88
C HIS A 80 18.70 39.54 -15.81
#